data_AF-C6X2X2-F1
#
_entry.id   AF-C6X2X2-F1
#
_cell.length_a   1.000
_cell.length_b   1.000
_cell.length_c   1.000
_cell.angle_alpha   90.00
_cell.angle_beta   90.00
_cell.angle_gamma   90.00
#
_symmetry.space_group_name_H-M   'P 1'
#
loop_
_entity.id
_entity.type
_entity.pdbx_description
1 polymer ?
#
loop_
_entity_poly.entity_id
_entity_poly.type
_entity_poly.pdbx_seq_one_letter_code
_entity_poly.pdbx_strand_id
1 'polypeptide(L)'
;MSQNSCEPQYISNSRVYAEGNISSVERADIAVKLFADDILISETVTNRDGNFALGGPGTSGEKTLYFNRKIISFNTSNKDCSLSYDSLSIILPAKNTSYKFPQIVLEQ
;
A
#
# COMPACT_ATOMS: atom_id res chain seq x y z
N MET A 1 -40.87 27.12 0.90
CA MET A 1 -40.41 26.06 1.82
C MET A 1 -39.26 25.34 1.14
N SER A 2 -38.01 25.73 1.41
CA SER A 2 -36.84 25.02 0.84
C SER A 2 -36.64 23.73 1.62
N GLN A 3 -36.89 22.60 0.98
CA GLN A 3 -36.43 21.31 1.48
C GLN A 3 -34.92 21.25 1.25
N ASN A 4 -34.15 21.47 2.32
CA ASN A 4 -32.75 21.06 2.40
C ASN A 4 -32.72 19.53 2.42
N SER A 5 -32.72 18.92 1.24
CA SER A 5 -32.38 17.51 1.11
C SER A 5 -30.86 17.40 1.22
N CYS A 6 -30.34 17.15 2.43
CA CYS A 6 -29.02 16.54 2.59
C CYS A 6 -29.18 15.05 2.25
N GLU A 7 -29.31 14.73 0.96
CA GLU A 7 -29.01 13.36 0.54
C GLU A 7 -27.52 13.17 0.81
N PRO A 8 -27.10 12.16 1.59
CA PRO A 8 -25.70 11.82 1.64
C PRO A 8 -25.33 11.43 0.21
N GLN A 9 -24.64 12.32 -0.50
CA GLN A 9 -23.93 11.94 -1.71
C GLN A 9 -23.10 10.73 -1.30
N TYR A 10 -23.45 9.57 -1.84
CA TYR A 10 -22.67 8.36 -1.67
C TYR A 10 -21.37 8.60 -2.43
N ILE A 11 -20.46 9.36 -1.82
CA ILE A 11 -19.08 9.46 -2.23
C ILE A 11 -18.57 8.04 -2.00
N SER A 12 -18.34 7.32 -3.09
CA SER A 12 -17.62 6.05 -3.05
C SER A 12 -16.28 6.33 -2.38
N ASN A 13 -16.22 6.12 -1.07
CA ASN A 13 -15.01 6.22 -0.26
C ASN A 13 -14.18 4.96 -0.50
N SER A 14 -13.97 4.63 -1.78
CA SER A 14 -13.06 3.57 -2.16
C SER A 14 -11.73 3.95 -1.53
N ARG A 15 -11.20 3.08 -0.69
CA ARG A 15 -9.95 3.28 0.04
C ARG A 15 -9.07 2.11 -0.27
N VAL A 16 -7.82 2.39 -0.56
CA VAL A 16 -6.78 1.36 -0.56
C VAL A 16 -6.20 1.27 0.83
N TYR A 17 -5.94 0.06 1.29
CA TYR A 17 -5.25 -0.24 2.53
C TYR A 17 -4.20 -1.30 2.27
N ALA A 18 -2.97 -1.05 2.69
CA ALA A 18 -1.87 -1.99 2.65
C ALA A 18 -1.29 -2.14 4.06
N GLU A 19 -1.08 -3.38 4.49
CA GLU A 19 -0.38 -3.70 5.72
C GLU A 19 0.63 -4.82 5.50
N GLY A 20 1.70 -4.82 6.29
CA GLY A 20 2.67 -5.89 6.22
C GLY A 20 3.75 -5.84 7.28
N ASN A 21 4.63 -6.84 7.23
CA ASN A 21 5.78 -6.98 8.12
C ASN A 21 7.07 -7.17 7.31
N ILE A 22 8.09 -6.40 7.65
CA ILE A 22 9.45 -6.54 7.14
C ILE A 22 10.25 -7.47 8.07
N SER A 23 10.76 -8.57 7.52
CA SER A 23 11.48 -9.60 8.29
C SER A 23 13.01 -9.53 8.19
N SER A 24 13.57 -8.47 7.59
CA SER A 24 15.03 -8.22 7.56
C SER A 24 15.60 -7.83 8.93
N VAL A 25 16.93 -7.87 9.06
CA VAL A 25 17.65 -7.45 10.28
C VAL A 25 17.42 -5.98 10.55
N GLU A 26 17.55 -5.15 9.52
CA GLU A 26 17.13 -3.76 9.53
C GLU A 26 15.68 -3.70 9.05
N ARG A 27 14.74 -3.66 10.01
CA ARG A 27 13.30 -3.62 9.73
C ARG A 27 12.58 -2.40 10.29
N ALA A 28 13.24 -1.65 11.17
CA ALA A 28 12.68 -0.45 11.78
C ALA A 28 12.94 0.79 10.92
N ASP A 29 12.05 1.78 11.02
CA ASP A 29 12.22 3.11 10.43
C ASP A 29 12.39 3.11 8.89
N ILE A 30 11.87 2.07 8.23
CA ILE A 30 11.87 1.97 6.77
C ILE A 30 10.68 2.74 6.23
N ALA A 31 10.95 3.70 5.33
CA ALA A 31 9.92 4.45 4.65
C ALA A 31 9.14 3.54 3.68
N VAL A 32 7.83 3.49 3.87
CA VAL A 32 6.90 2.78 2.99
C VAL A 32 5.96 3.81 2.37
N LYS A 33 5.96 3.88 1.04
CA LYS A 33 5.19 4.87 0.29
C LYS A 33 4.18 4.19 -0.62
N LEU A 34 2.99 4.76 -0.71
CA LEU A 34 1.94 4.29 -1.60
C LEU A 34 1.69 5.33 -2.69
N PHE A 35 1.84 4.91 -3.93
CA PHE A 35 1.61 5.72 -5.12
C PHE A 35 0.38 5.26 -5.89
N ALA A 36 -0.27 6.19 -6.57
CA ALA A 36 -1.26 5.95 -7.61
C ALA A 36 -0.93 6.85 -8.80
N ASP A 37 -0.68 6.25 -9.98
CA ASP A 37 -0.30 6.98 -11.19
C ASP A 37 0.79 8.05 -10.93
N ASP A 38 1.88 7.65 -10.26
CA ASP A 38 3.02 8.48 -9.82
C ASP A 38 2.75 9.54 -8.74
N ILE A 39 1.51 9.69 -8.29
CA ILE A 39 1.16 10.59 -7.19
C ILE A 39 1.32 9.86 -5.87
N LEU A 40 2.12 10.43 -4.95
CA LEU A 40 2.20 9.94 -3.57
C LEU A 40 0.86 10.19 -2.87
N ILE A 41 0.18 9.12 -2.48
CA ILE A 41 -1.14 9.20 -1.83
C ILE A 41 -1.10 8.89 -0.34
N SER A 42 -0.06 8.21 0.14
CA SER A 42 0.14 7.89 1.56
C SER A 42 1.59 7.49 1.81
N GLU A 43 2.10 7.79 3.00
CA GLU A 43 3.41 7.33 3.45
C GLU A 43 3.38 6.97 4.93
N THR A 44 4.24 6.04 5.32
CA THR A 44 4.43 5.63 6.70
C THR A 44 5.87 5.14 6.90
N VAL A 45 6.22 4.84 8.14
CA VAL A 45 7.48 4.18 8.49
C VAL A 45 7.19 2.90 9.25
N THR A 46 8.02 1.88 9.06
CA THR A 46 7.89 0.66 9.87
C THR A 46 8.21 0.91 11.33
N ASN A 47 7.48 0.23 12.21
CA ASN A 47 7.80 0.21 13.64
C ASN A 47 9.04 -0.66 13.92
N ARG A 48 9.46 -0.75 15.19
CA ARG A 48 10.61 -1.57 15.63
C ARG A 48 10.50 -3.07 15.29
N ASP A 49 9.28 -3.56 15.13
CA ASP A 49 8.99 -4.95 14.78
C ASP A 49 8.93 -5.18 13.27
N GLY A 50 9.10 -4.13 12.45
CA GLY A 50 8.99 -4.19 11.00
C GLY A 50 7.57 -4.05 10.46
N ASN A 51 6.58 -3.79 11.32
CA ASN A 51 5.19 -3.65 10.90
C ASN A 51 4.95 -2.27 10.28
N PHE A 52 4.17 -2.26 9.19
CA PHE A 52 3.62 -1.05 8.60
C PHE A 52 2.14 -1.24 8.28
N ALA A 53 1.41 -0.14 8.30
CA ALA A 53 0.06 -0.04 7.76
C ALA A 53 -0.12 1.36 7.20
N LEU A 54 -0.70 1.45 6.00
CA LEU A 54 -1.00 2.70 5.34
C LEU A 54 -2.25 2.56 4.49
N GLY A 55 -3.03 3.63 4.46
CA GLY A 55 -4.23 3.72 3.66
C GLY A 55 -4.26 5.01 2.87
N GLY A 56 -4.94 4.98 1.74
CA GLY A 56 -5.05 6.13 0.85
C GLY A 56 -6.36 6.11 0.04
N PRO A 57 -6.60 7.15 -0.77
CA PRO A 57 -7.71 7.18 -1.71
C PRO A 57 -7.65 5.98 -2.66
N GLY A 58 -8.79 5.30 -2.80
CA GLY A 58 -9.00 4.30 -3.84
C GLY A 58 -9.06 5.00 -5.18
N THR A 59 -8.13 4.63 -6.06
CA THR A 59 -8.12 5.09 -7.45
C THR A 59 -8.49 3.89 -8.31
N SER A 60 -8.97 4.14 -9.52
CA SER A 60 -9.33 3.08 -10.48
C SER A 60 -8.11 2.42 -11.14
N GLY A 61 -6.92 2.99 -10.97
CA GLY A 61 -5.66 2.49 -11.50
C GLY A 61 -4.92 1.55 -10.56
N GLU A 62 -3.87 0.94 -11.09
CA GLU A 62 -2.89 0.20 -10.29
C GLU A 62 -2.20 1.15 -9.29
N LYS A 63 -1.71 0.57 -8.21
CA LYS A 63 -1.02 1.32 -7.16
C LYS A 63 0.32 0.66 -6.90
N THR A 64 1.24 1.43 -6.32
CA THR A 64 2.60 0.97 -6.13
C THR A 64 3.01 1.17 -4.69
N LEU A 65 3.41 0.08 -4.04
CA LEU A 65 3.94 0.09 -2.68
C LEU A 65 5.47 0.09 -2.74
N TYR A 66 6.08 1.20 -2.37
CA TYR A 66 7.51 1.47 -2.56
C TYR A 66 8.27 1.47 -1.22
N PHE A 67 9.45 0.83 -1.20
CA PHE A 67 10.24 0.58 0.02
C PHE A 67 11.63 1.24 0.02
N ASN A 68 12.03 1.93 -1.05
CA ASN A 68 13.37 2.50 -1.24
C ASN A 68 14.54 1.53 -0.96
N ARG A 69 14.26 0.22 -1.01
CA ARG A 69 15.20 -0.88 -0.83
C ARG A 69 14.73 -2.00 -1.74
N LYS A 70 15.68 -2.79 -2.24
CA LYS A 70 15.38 -3.90 -3.12
C LYS A 70 14.61 -4.98 -2.37
N ILE A 71 13.50 -5.41 -2.95
CA ILE A 71 12.66 -6.47 -2.42
C ILE A 71 13.18 -7.80 -2.96
N ILE A 72 13.64 -8.67 -2.06
CA ILE A 72 14.13 -10.00 -2.40
C ILE A 72 12.94 -10.94 -2.62
N SER A 73 11.96 -10.88 -1.71
CA SER A 73 10.73 -11.67 -1.81
C SER A 73 9.61 -11.06 -0.96
N PHE A 74 8.36 -11.39 -1.29
CA PHE A 74 7.21 -11.06 -0.48
C PHE A 74 6.15 -12.15 -0.56
N ASN A 75 5.37 -12.28 0.51
CA ASN A 75 4.15 -13.08 0.55
C ASN A 75 2.95 -12.14 0.58
N THR A 76 1.86 -12.52 -0.09
CA THR A 76 0.65 -11.70 -0.14
C THR A 76 -0.60 -12.57 -0.13
N SER A 77 -1.68 -12.04 0.44
CA SER A 77 -3.01 -12.62 0.31
C SER A 77 -3.59 -12.48 -1.12
N ASN A 78 -3.05 -11.55 -1.92
CA ASN A 78 -3.53 -11.25 -3.27
C ASN A 78 -2.52 -11.72 -4.33
N LYS A 79 -2.83 -12.84 -5.00
CA LYS A 79 -1.93 -13.49 -5.97
C LYS A 79 -1.56 -12.65 -7.19
N ASP A 80 -2.31 -11.59 -7.45
CA ASP A 80 -2.11 -10.70 -8.57
C ASP A 80 -1.15 -9.53 -8.26
N CYS A 81 -0.63 -9.44 -7.02
CA CYS A 81 0.45 -8.50 -6.74
C CYS A 81 1.73 -9.00 -7.40
N SER A 82 2.46 -8.10 -8.03
CA SER A 82 3.72 -8.41 -8.72
C SER A 82 4.82 -7.47 -8.27
N LEU A 83 6.06 -7.86 -8.51
CA LEU A 83 7.22 -7.01 -8.26
C LEU A 83 7.44 -6.07 -9.44
N SER A 84 7.78 -4.81 -9.18
CA SER A 84 8.23 -3.90 -10.23
C SER A 84 9.56 -4.35 -10.83
N TYR A 85 9.87 -3.88 -12.05
CA TYR A 85 11.09 -4.26 -12.77
C TYR A 85 12.37 -3.91 -11.99
N ASP A 86 12.41 -2.75 -11.34
CA ASP A 86 13.52 -2.31 -10.49
C ASP A 86 13.59 -3.02 -9.13
N SER A 87 12.61 -3.87 -8.81
CA SER A 87 12.47 -4.55 -7.54
C SER A 87 12.36 -3.63 -6.32
N LEU A 88 12.08 -2.33 -6.49
CA LEU A 88 11.95 -1.38 -5.37
C LEU A 88 10.51 -1.25 -4.88
N SER A 89 9.55 -1.84 -5.60
CA SER A 89 8.14 -1.73 -5.29
C SER A 89 7.31 -2.95 -5.64
N ILE A 90 6.14 -3.04 -5.00
CA ILE A 90 5.13 -4.05 -5.27
C ILE A 90 3.95 -3.37 -5.96
N ILE A 91 3.57 -3.89 -7.12
CA ILE A 91 2.41 -3.46 -7.89
C ILE A 91 1.16 -4.08 -7.27
N LEU A 92 0.21 -3.22 -6.94
CA LEU A 92 -1.08 -3.54 -6.34
C LEU A 92 -2.17 -3.38 -7.42
N PRO A 93 -2.82 -4.47 -7.84
CA PRO A 93 -3.81 -4.44 -8.92
C PRO A 93 -5.12 -3.76 -8.49
N ALA A 94 -5.67 -2.86 -9.32
CA ALA A 94 -6.81 -2.00 -9.01
C ALA A 94 -8.10 -2.70 -8.48
N LYS A 95 -8.25 -4.01 -8.76
CA LYS A 95 -9.43 -4.79 -8.38
C LYS A 95 -9.63 -4.99 -6.88
N ASN A 96 -8.58 -4.79 -6.09
CA ASN A 96 -8.61 -5.00 -4.64
C ASN A 96 -8.45 -3.68 -3.88
N THR A 97 -9.03 -3.63 -2.68
CA THR A 97 -8.95 -2.46 -1.79
C THR A 97 -8.09 -2.73 -0.56
N SER A 98 -7.80 -3.99 -0.26
CA SER A 98 -7.00 -4.39 0.91
C SER A 98 -5.91 -5.37 0.48
N TYR A 99 -4.68 -5.10 0.91
CA TYR A 99 -3.51 -5.90 0.62
C TYR A 99 -2.77 -6.20 1.93
N LYS A 100 -2.55 -7.50 2.19
CA LYS A 100 -1.80 -7.95 3.35
C LYS A 100 -0.54 -8.63 2.89
N PHE A 101 0.58 -8.22 3.47
CA PHE A 101 1.89 -8.78 3.23
C PHE A 101 2.45 -9.38 4.52
N PRO A 102 2.12 -10.66 4.83
CA PRO A 102 2.56 -11.29 6.07
C PRO A 102 4.08 -11.28 6.28
N GLN A 103 4.83 -11.26 5.17
CA GLN A 103 6.28 -11.21 5.19
C GLN A 103 6.80 -10.53 3.93
N ILE A 104 7.68 -9.54 4.10
CA ILE A 104 8.48 -8.91 3.05
C ILE A 104 9.95 -8.99 3.45
N VAL A 105 10.79 -9.48 2.54
CA VAL A 105 12.25 -9.58 2.72
C VAL A 105 12.92 -8.54 1.84
N LEU A 106 13.66 -7.62 2.45
CA LEU A 106 14.43 -6.59 1.76
C LEU A 106 15.93 -6.91 1.77
N GLU A 107 16.63 -6.38 0.77
CA GLU A 107 18.09 -6.40 0.68
C GLU A 107 18.72 -5.54 1.78
N GLN A 108 19.76 -6.10 2.41
CA GLN A 108 20.55 -5.46 3.47
C GLN A 108 21.42 -4.38 2.87
#